data_AF-A0A9E2QYE6-F1
#
_entry.id   AF-A0A9E2QYE6-F1
#
_cell.length_a   1.000
_cell.length_b   1.000
_cell.length_c   1.000
_cell.angle_alpha   90.00
_cell.angle_beta   90.00
_cell.angle_gamma   90.00
#
_symmetry.space_group_name_H-M   'P 1'
#
loop_
_entity.id
_entity.type
_entity.pdbx_description
1 polymer ?
#
loop_
_entity_poly.entity_id
_entity_poly.type
_entity_poly.pdbx_seq_one_letter_code
_entity_poly.pdbx_strand_id
1 'polypeptide(L)' 'MRTTITFNDKVFRALKIRAAETNGSISQLVEDAVKRQLLEDLEDIEDAQSRQNERAYSFDDLVQEFRSEGLL' A
#
# COMPACT_ATOMS: atom_id res chain seq x y z
N MET A 1 14.71 1.99 -20.91
CA MET A 1 14.99 3.33 -20.34
C MET A 1 15.86 3.15 -19.10
N ARG A 2 16.77 4.09 -18.80
CA ARG A 2 17.62 4.03 -17.60
C ARG A 2 17.44 5.32 -16.79
N THR A 3 17.21 5.15 -15.50
CA THR A 3 17.07 6.24 -14.52
C THR A 3 18.14 6.10 -13.45
N THR A 4 18.62 7.22 -12.93
CA THR A 4 19.56 7.25 -11.79
C THR A 4 18.77 7.64 -10.54
N ILE A 5 18.87 6.84 -9.48
CA ILE A 5 18.20 7.07 -8.20
C ILE A 5 19.26 7.15 -7.10
N THR A 6 19.12 8.12 -6.20
CA THR A 6 20.03 8.28 -5.06
C THR A 6 19.41 7.65 -3.83
N PHE A 7 20.20 6.85 -3.11
CA PHE A 7 19.81 6.24 -1.83
C PHE A 7 20.79 6.70 -0.75
N ASN A 8 20.32 6.78 0.49
CA ASN A 8 21.25 6.88 1.62
C ASN A 8 21.99 5.54 1.81
N ASP A 9 23.14 5.58 2.49
CA ASP A 9 24.03 4.42 2.65
C ASP A 9 23.35 3.22 3.33
N LYS A 10 22.45 3.47 4.29
CA LYS A 10 21.75 2.41 5.02
C LYS A 10 20.79 1.67 4.10
N VAL A 11 20.00 2.41 3.32
CA VAL A 11 19.04 1.84 2.36
C VAL A 11 19.79 1.11 1.24
N PHE A 12 20.84 1.71 0.68
CA PHE A 12 21.63 1.06 -0.37
C PHE A 12 22.24 -0.26 0.12
N ARG A 13 22.77 -0.28 1.35
CA ARG A 13 23.31 -1.51 1.96
C ARG A 13 22.23 -2.58 2.16
N ALA A 14 21.03 -2.21 2.59
CA ALA A 14 19.92 -3.14 2.73
C ALA A 14 19.52 -3.74 1.37
N LEU A 15 19.40 -2.90 0.32
CA LEU A 15 19.10 -3.36 -1.03
C LEU A 15 20.16 -4.32 -1.58
N LYS A 16 21.44 -4.05 -1.32
CA LYS A 16 22.54 -4.97 -1.69
C LYS A 16 22.39 -6.35 -1.06
N ILE A 17 22.09 -6.41 0.24
CA ILE A 17 21.91 -7.67 0.96
C ILE A 17 20.72 -8.43 0.37
N ARG A 18 19.58 -7.76 0.21
CA ARG A 18 18.37 -8.38 -0.36
C ARG A 18 18.58 -8.90 -1.77
N ALA A 19 19.27 -8.15 -2.62
CA ALA A 19 19.58 -8.58 -3.98
C ALA A 19 20.45 -9.85 -3.99
N ALA A 20 21.42 -9.94 -3.08
CA ALA A 20 22.26 -11.13 -2.94
C ALA A 20 21.45 -12.34 -2.44
N GLU A 21 20.57 -12.16 -1.46
CA GLU A 21 19.71 -13.22 -0.92
C GLU A 21 18.73 -13.79 -1.96
N THR A 22 18.22 -12.95 -2.86
CA THR A 22 17.28 -13.37 -3.93
C THR A 22 17.97 -13.74 -5.23
N ASN A 23 19.31 -13.73 -5.26
CA ASN A 23 20.13 -13.93 -6.47
C ASN A 23 19.70 -13.02 -7.64
N GLY A 24 19.29 -11.79 -7.31
CA GLY A 24 18.81 -10.76 -8.23
C GLY A 24 19.66 -9.49 -8.21
N SER A 25 19.14 -8.42 -8.80
CA SER A 25 19.79 -7.11 -8.85
C SER A 25 18.99 -6.05 -8.09
N ILE A 26 19.67 -4.98 -7.64
CA ILE A 26 19.01 -3.82 -7.03
C ILE A 26 18.01 -3.19 -8.00
N SER A 27 18.36 -3.10 -9.29
CA SER A 27 17.47 -2.56 -10.31
C SER A 27 16.16 -3.34 -10.42
N GLN A 28 16.22 -4.68 -10.38
CA GLN A 28 15.02 -5.53 -10.37
C GLN A 28 14.19 -5.29 -9.11
N LEU A 29 14.82 -5.25 -7.93
CA LEU A 29 14.11 -4.96 -6.67
C LEU A 29 13.38 -3.61 -6.72
N VAL A 30 14.03 -2.58 -7.27
CA VAL A 30 13.43 -1.25 -7.40
C VAL A 30 12.30 -1.26 -8.43
N GLU A 31 12.48 -1.92 -9.58
CA GLU A 31 11.44 -2.04 -10.60
C GLU A 31 10.20 -2.75 -10.05
N ASP A 32 10.39 -3.85 -9.32
CA ASP A 32 9.30 -4.59 -8.70
C ASP A 32 8.59 -3.78 -7.61
N ALA A 33 9.34 -3.03 -6.80
CA ALA A 33 8.77 -2.15 -5.79
C ALA A 33 7.90 -1.03 -6.42
N VAL A 34 8.38 -0.40 -7.49
CA VAL A 34 7.64 0.65 -8.21
C VAL A 34 6.38 0.07 -8.85
N LYS A 35 6.47 -1.11 -9.49
CA LYS A 35 5.30 -1.79 -10.05
C LYS A 35 4.25 -2.11 -8.98
N ARG A 36 4.68 -2.61 -7.82
CA ARG A 36 3.78 -2.92 -6.70
C ARG A 36 3.08 -1.67 -6.18
N GLN A 37 3.81 -0.57 -5.98
CA GLN A 37 3.21 0.70 -5.54
C GLN A 37 2.14 1.18 -6.53
N LEU A 38 2.42 1.14 -7.83
CA LEU A 38 1.45 1.58 -8.85
C LEU A 38 0.21 0.68 -8.90
N LEU A 39 0.35 -0.62 -8.62
CA LEU A 39 -0.78 -1.55 -8.57
C LEU A 39 -1.62 -1.34 -7.31
N GLU A 40 -0.98 -1.11 -6.16
CA GLU A 40 -1.66 -0.77 -4.90
C GLU A 40 -2.44 0.54 -5.04
N ASP A 41 -1.83 1.59 -5.60
CA ASP A 41 -2.51 2.86 -5.86
C ASP A 41 -3.73 2.67 -6.79
N LEU A 42 -3.64 1.77 -7.77
CA LEU A 42 -4.76 1.44 -8.66
C LEU A 42 -5.87 0.69 -7.92
N GLU A 43 -5.51 -0.30 -7.10
CA GLU A 43 -6.46 -1.05 -6.26
C GLU A 43 -7.21 -0.12 -5.31
N ASP A 44 -6.52 0.83 -4.65
CA ASP A 44 -7.13 1.84 -3.79
C ASP A 44 -8.15 2.71 -4.55
N ILE A 45 -7.83 3.11 -5.78
CA ILE A 45 -8.73 3.89 -6.63
C ILE A 45 -9.97 3.06 -7.00
N GLU A 46 -9.78 1.79 -7.38
CA GLU A 46 -10.87 0.89 -7.74
C GLU A 46 -11.78 0.61 -6.54
N ASP A 47 -11.22 0.41 -5.36
CA ASP A 47 -11.95 0.24 -4.09
C ASP A 47 -12.78 1.49 -3.79
N ALA A 48 -12.20 2.69 -3.87
CA ALA A 48 -12.91 3.94 -3.66
C ALA A 48 -14.06 4.12 -4.67
N GLN A 49 -13.84 3.79 -5.95
CA GLN A 49 -14.86 3.87 -6.99
C GLN A 49 -15.98 2.85 -6.80
N SER A 50 -15.66 1.63 -6.36
CA SER A 50 -16.65 0.58 -6.10
C SER A 50 -17.61 0.98 -4.99
N ARG A 51 -17.11 1.71 -3.97
CA ARG A 51 -17.87 2.18 -2.81
C ARG A 51 -18.47 3.58 -2.97
N GLN A 52 -18.31 4.22 -4.13
CA GLN A 52 -18.77 5.61 -4.34
C GLN A 52 -20.29 5.81 -4.13
N ASN A 53 -21.07 4.74 -4.31
CA ASN A 53 -22.53 4.76 -4.15
C ASN A 53 -23.00 4.18 -2.81
N GLU A 54 -22.07 3.76 -1.94
CA GLU A 54 -22.44 3.31 -0.59
C GLU A 54 -23.02 4.47 0.20
N ARG A 55 -24.09 4.18 0.95
CA ARG A 55 -24.72 5.19 1.79
C ARG A 55 -23.78 5.52 2.94
N ALA A 56 -23.51 6.81 3.15
CA ALA A 56 -22.81 7.26 4.35
C ALA A 56 -23.59 6.81 5.60
N TYR A 57 -22.88 6.17 6.53
CA TYR A 57 -23.43 5.73 7.81
C TYR A 57 -23.10 6.76 8.88
N SER A 58 -24.13 7.30 9.54
CA SER A 58 -23.94 8.30 10.58
C SER A 58 -23.29 7.66 11.81
N PHE A 59 -22.40 8.41 12.47
CA PHE A 59 -21.84 7.98 13.74
C PHE A 59 -22.93 7.82 14.81
N ASP A 60 -23.95 8.68 14.84
CA ASP A 60 -25.05 8.58 15.80
C ASP A 60 -25.89 7.32 15.59
N ASP A 61 -26.10 6.92 14.32
CA ASP A 61 -26.83 5.69 13.97
C ASP A 61 -26.03 4.46 14.43
N LEU A 62 -24.72 4.44 14.19
CA LEU A 62 -23.81 3.39 14.64
C LEU A 62 -23.81 3.24 16.17
N VAL A 63 -23.76 4.35 16.92
CA VAL A 63 -23.76 4.30 18.39
C VAL A 63 -25.09 3.81 18.94
N GLN A 64 -26.22 4.18 18.32
CA GLN A 64 -27.54 3.66 18.69
C GLN A 64 -27.63 2.15 18.43
N GLU A 65 -27.12 1.68 17.28
CA GLU A 65 -27.04 0.26 16.95
C GLU A 65 -26.22 -0.51 18.00
N PHE A 66 -25.03 -0.04 18.36
CA PHE A 66 -24.17 -0.69 19.36
C PHE A 66 -24.82 -0.78 20.74
N ARG A 67 -25.55 0.26 21.17
CA ARG A 67 -26.33 0.21 22.41
C ARG A 67 -27.43 -0.86 22.33
N SER A 68 -28.09 -0.99 21.17
CA SER A 68 -29.15 -1.98 20.98
C SER A 68 -28.63 -3.43 20.98
N GLU A 69 -27.38 -3.62 20.54
CA GLU A 69 -26.68 -4.91 20.56
C GLU A 69 -26.01 -5.24 21.91
N GLY A 70 -26.02 -4.30 22.87
CA GLY A 70 -25.41 -4.47 24.19
C GLY A 70 -23.88 -4.40 24.18
N LEU A 71 -23.29 -3.84 23.13
CA LEU A 71 -21.86 -3.57 23.02
C LEU A 71 -21.45 -2.28 23.77
N LEU A 72 -22.44 -1.43 24.11
CA LEU A 72 -22.33 -0.18 24.89
C LEU A 72 -23.49 -0.04 25.88
#